data_AF-A0A2A4FUZ2-F1
#
_entry.id   AF-A0A2A4FUZ2-F1
#
_cell.length_a   1.000
_cell.length_b   1.000
_cell.length_c   1.000
_cell.angle_alpha   90.00
_cell.angle_beta   90.00
_cell.angle_gamma   90.00
#
_symmetry.space_group_name_H-M   'P 1'
#
loop_
_entity.id
_entity.type
_entity.pdbx_description
1 polymer ?
#
loop_
_entity_poly.entity_id
_entity_poly.type
_entity_poly.pdbx_seq_one_letter_code
_entity_poly.pdbx_strand_id
1 'polypeptide(L)'
;MENVQTTTDAAVETPALPRPSKAATVAKLLSRNRGATLAEIMDATSWQPHSARAFLSGIRKKKELLKETRRSGETCYRFAN
;
A
#
# COMPACT_ATOMS: atom_id res chain seq x y z
N MET A 1 6.32 29.24 4.90
CA MET A 1 6.87 27.89 5.12
C MET A 1 6.40 27.05 3.95
N GLU A 2 7.31 26.92 2.98
CA GLU A 2 7.08 26.54 1.58
C GLU A 2 6.96 25.01 1.40
N ASN A 3 6.17 24.65 0.39
CA ASN A 3 6.30 23.49 -0.50
C ASN A 3 5.29 22.34 -0.31
N VAL A 4 4.03 22.56 -0.76
CA VAL A 4 3.14 21.48 -1.22
C VAL A 4 3.22 21.41 -2.74
N GLN A 5 4.24 20.70 -3.22
CA GLN A 5 4.18 20.04 -4.52
C GLN A 5 3.62 18.63 -4.25
N THR A 6 2.51 18.27 -4.88
CA THR A 6 2.39 17.07 -5.73
C THR A 6 0.93 16.90 -6.19
N THR A 7 0.70 17.39 -7.40
CA THR A 7 0.04 16.73 -8.52
C THR A 7 -0.66 15.40 -8.25
N THR A 8 -1.98 15.42 -8.45
CA THR A 8 -2.81 14.45 -9.17
C THR A 8 -2.10 13.20 -9.72
N ASP A 9 -2.54 12.02 -9.30
CA ASP A 9 -2.82 10.92 -10.24
C ASP A 9 -3.88 9.98 -9.64
N ALA A 10 -5.13 10.32 -9.94
CA ALA A 10 -6.21 9.37 -9.96
C ALA A 10 -6.15 8.64 -11.30
N ALA A 11 -5.40 7.55 -11.41
CA ALA A 11 -5.46 6.70 -12.60
C ALA A 11 -6.22 5.41 -12.29
N VAL A 12 -7.49 5.46 -12.67
CA VAL A 12 -8.23 4.41 -13.38
C VAL A 12 -7.39 3.17 -13.77
N GLU A 13 -7.80 1.97 -13.35
CA GLU A 13 -7.26 0.72 -13.90
C GLU A 13 -8.33 0.01 -14.72
N THR A 14 -8.31 0.29 -16.03
CA THR A 14 -8.60 -0.68 -17.10
C THR A 14 -7.30 -1.43 -17.42
N PRO A 15 -7.34 -2.73 -17.80
CA PRO A 15 -6.19 -3.63 -17.69
C PRO A 15 -5.28 -3.55 -18.92
N ALA A 16 -4.03 -3.10 -18.74
CA ALA A 16 -3.00 -3.19 -19.77
C ALA A 16 -1.61 -3.42 -19.15
N LEU A 17 -1.13 -4.66 -19.27
CA LEU A 17 0.26 -5.17 -19.27
C LEU A 17 1.23 -4.70 -18.15
N PRO A 18 1.99 -5.62 -17.52
CA PRO A 18 2.62 -5.39 -16.23
C PRO A 18 3.90 -4.55 -16.35
N ARG A 19 3.77 -3.22 -16.37
CA ARG A 19 4.85 -2.38 -15.84
C ARG A 19 5.03 -2.77 -14.36
N PRO A 20 6.27 -2.84 -13.83
CA PRO A 20 6.50 -3.05 -12.40
C PRO A 20 5.98 -1.83 -11.65
N SER A 21 4.67 -1.79 -11.42
CA SER A 21 4.01 -0.72 -10.71
C SER A 21 4.42 -0.82 -9.25
N LYS A 22 4.69 0.33 -8.63
CA LYS A 22 4.96 0.39 -7.18
C LYS A 22 3.86 -0.33 -6.39
N ALA A 23 2.63 -0.29 -6.90
CA ALA A 23 1.49 -1.08 -6.43
C ALA A 23 1.72 -2.60 -6.42
N ALA A 24 2.30 -3.18 -7.47
CA ALA A 24 2.63 -4.61 -7.52
C ALA A 24 3.71 -4.99 -6.49
N THR A 25 4.70 -4.11 -6.26
CA THR A 25 5.70 -4.30 -5.20
C THR A 25 5.05 -4.32 -3.82
N VAL A 26 4.12 -3.40 -3.54
CA VAL A 26 3.37 -3.37 -2.28
C VAL A 26 2.46 -4.59 -2.13
N ALA A 27 1.78 -5.00 -3.20
CA ALA A 27 0.96 -6.21 -3.18
C ALA A 27 1.82 -7.45 -2.88
N LYS A 28 3.02 -7.55 -3.45
CA LYS A 28 3.98 -8.63 -3.17
C LYS A 28 4.54 -8.56 -1.74
N LEU A 29 4.66 -7.36 -1.16
CA LEU A 29 5.02 -7.17 0.25
C LEU A 29 3.90 -7.65 1.19
N LEU A 30 2.66 -7.25 0.90
CA LEU A 30 1.46 -7.64 1.66
C LEU A 30 1.10 -9.13 1.55
N SER A 31 1.48 -9.78 0.45
CA SER A 31 1.30 -11.23 0.27
C SER A 31 2.31 -12.08 1.03
N ARG A 32 3.33 -11.48 1.66
CA ARG A 32 4.27 -12.24 2.51
C ARG A 32 3.58 -12.67 3.80
N ASN A 33 3.97 -13.81 4.35
CA ASN A 33 3.42 -14.34 5.60
C ASN A 33 3.58 -13.37 6.80
N ARG A 34 4.60 -12.50 6.74
CA ARG A 34 4.86 -11.46 7.75
C ARG A 34 3.93 -10.24 7.63
N GLY A 35 3.27 -10.06 6.48
CA GLY A 35 2.63 -8.81 6.09
C GLY A 35 3.62 -7.69 5.81
N ALA A 36 3.09 -6.47 5.71
CA ALA A 36 3.85 -5.23 5.64
C ALA A 36 3.22 -4.16 6.52
N THR A 37 4.06 -3.39 7.20
CA THR A 37 3.64 -2.20 7.95
C THR A 37 3.41 -1.01 7.03
N LEU A 38 2.69 0.01 7.51
CA LEU A 38 2.58 1.28 6.79
C LEU A 38 3.97 1.88 6.50
N ALA A 39 4.91 1.77 7.47
CA ALA A 39 6.29 2.25 7.31
C ALA A 39 7.04 1.51 6.20
N GLU A 40 6.99 0.19 6.16
CA GLU A 40 7.61 -0.61 5.08
C GLU A 40 7.02 -0.30 3.70
N ILE A 41 5.70 -0.06 3.63
CA ILE A 41 5.04 0.35 2.38
C ILE A 41 5.54 1.72 1.94
N MET A 42 5.61 2.69 2.87
CA MET A 42 6.10 4.03 2.59
C MET A 42 7.57 4.00 2.17
N ASP A 43 8.42 3.22 2.81
CA ASP A 43 9.85 3.09 2.48
C ASP A 43 10.05 2.49 1.09
N ALA A 44 9.35 1.39 0.78
CA ALA A 44 9.47 0.70 -0.50
C ALA A 44 8.89 1.48 -1.69
N THR A 45 7.97 2.42 -1.46
CA THR A 45 7.28 3.17 -2.53
C THR A 45 7.58 4.67 -2.55
N SER A 46 8.18 5.17 -1.47
CA SER A 46 8.27 6.59 -1.13
C SER A 46 6.91 7.29 -1.13
N TRP A 47 5.82 6.57 -0.78
CA TRP A 47 4.48 7.14 -0.68
C TRP A 47 4.26 7.87 0.64
N GLN A 48 3.45 8.92 0.57
CA GLN A 48 2.93 9.58 1.75
C GLN A 48 1.90 8.70 2.48
N PRO A 49 1.69 8.91 3.80
CA PRO A 49 0.77 8.11 4.60
C PRO A 49 -0.66 8.08 4.06
N HIS A 50 -1.14 9.18 3.47
CA HIS A 50 -2.49 9.23 2.91
C HIS A 50 -2.63 8.36 1.65
N SER A 51 -1.63 8.36 0.76
CA SER A 51 -1.64 7.56 -0.47
C SER A 51 -1.55 6.07 -0.17
N ALA A 52 -0.69 5.69 0.77
CA ALA A 52 -0.61 4.31 1.23
C ALA A 52 -1.93 3.84 1.85
N ARG A 53 -2.61 4.69 2.65
CA ARG A 53 -3.95 4.39 3.18
C ARG A 53 -5.02 4.27 2.09
N ALA A 54 -5.00 5.14 1.08
CA ALA A 54 -5.91 5.06 -0.06
C ALA A 54 -5.69 3.78 -0.88
N PHE A 55 -4.43 3.37 -1.05
CA PHE A 55 -4.09 2.12 -1.71
C PHE A 55 -4.57 0.90 -0.92
N LEU A 56 -4.33 0.87 0.41
CA LEU A 56 -4.79 -0.20 1.28
C LEU A 56 -6.32 -0.32 1.31
N SER A 57 -7.04 0.80 1.32
CA SER A 57 -8.51 0.80 1.26
C SER A 57 -9.03 0.28 -0.08
N GLY A 58 -8.34 0.59 -1.19
CA GLY A 58 -8.60 0.03 -2.51
C GLY A 58 -8.37 -1.48 -2.56
N ILE A 59 -7.27 -1.98 -2.00
CA ILE A 59 -7.02 -3.43 -1.98
C ILE A 59 -8.01 -4.16 -1.09
N ARG A 60 -8.40 -3.61 0.07
CA ARG A 60 -9.36 -4.26 0.97
C ARG A 60 -10.72 -4.53 0.32
N LYS A 61 -11.06 -3.84 -0.77
CA LYS A 61 -12.23 -4.12 -1.61
C LYS A 61 -12.01 -5.26 -2.62
N LYS A 62 -10.78 -5.42 -3.11
CA LYS A 62 -10.40 -6.43 -4.13
C LYS A 62 -9.96 -7.76 -3.50
N LYS A 63 -9.37 -7.71 -2.30
CA LYS A 63 -8.82 -8.85 -1.56
C LYS A 63 -9.08 -8.68 -0.08
N GLU A 64 -9.15 -9.80 0.63
CA GLU A 64 -9.28 -9.79 2.07
C GLU A 64 -7.95 -9.37 2.72
N LEU A 65 -7.93 -8.18 3.30
CA LEU A 65 -6.77 -7.58 3.94
C LEU A 65 -6.93 -7.65 5.46
N LEU A 66 -6.10 -8.45 6.11
CA LEU A 66 -6.04 -8.57 7.55
C LEU A 66 -5.19 -7.44 8.11
N LYS A 67 -5.76 -6.72 9.08
CA LYS A 67 -5.07 -5.70 9.87
C LYS A 67 -4.70 -6.30 11.20
N GLU A 68 -3.41 -6.34 11.50
CA GLU A 68 -2.88 -6.85 12.77
C GLU A 68 -2.11 -5.74 13.48
N THR A 69 -2.39 -5.55 14.77
CA THR A 69 -1.62 -4.62 15.59
C THR A 69 -0.50 -5.40 16.25
N ARG A 70 0.76 -5.08 15.93
CA ARG A 70 1.91 -5.67 16.62
C ARG A 70 1.94 -5.23 18.07
N ARG A 71 2.62 -6.02 18.90
CA ARG A 71 2.91 -5.68 20.30
C ARG A 71 3.66 -4.36 20.45
N SER A 72 4.38 -3.91 19.42
CA SER A 72 5.03 -2.59 19.34
C SER A 72 4.06 -1.41 19.17
N GLY A 73 2.78 -1.65 18.90
CA GLY A 73 1.79 -0.63 18.53
C GLY A 73 1.73 -0.34 17.03
N GLU A 74 2.58 -0.98 16.23
CA GLU A 74 2.59 -0.80 14.78
C GLU A 74 1.45 -1.57 14.11
N THR A 75 0.78 -0.93 13.14
CA THR A 75 -0.22 -1.60 12.32
C THR A 75 0.45 -2.32 11.15
N CYS A 76 0.31 -3.64 11.12
CA CYS A 76 0.67 -4.52 10.02
C CYS A 76 -0.56 -4.85 9.17
N TYR A 77 -0.36 -4.94 7.87
CA TYR A 77 -1.36 -5.36 6.90
C TYR A 77 -0.86 -6.60 6.16
N ARG A 78 -1.72 -7.59 5.96
CA ARG A 78 -1.41 -8.79 5.17
C ARG A 78 -2.62 -9.26 4.37
N PHE A 79 -2.41 -9.96 3.26
CA PHE A 79 -3.51 -10.66 2.61
C PHE A 79 -3.91 -11.90 3.42
N ALA A 80 -5.22 -12.13 3.55
CA ALA A 80 -5.73 -13.43 3.91
C ALA A 80 -5.44 -14.37 2.73
N ASN A 81 -4.78 -15.49 3.02
CA ASN A 81 -4.44 -16.53 2.06
C ASN A 81 -5.32 -17.76 2.32
#